data_AF-A0A2N2PAX8-F1
#
_entry.id   AF-A0A2N2PAX8-F1
#
_cell.length_a   1.000
_cell.length_b   1.000
_cell.length_c   1.000
_cell.angle_alpha   90.00
_cell.angle_beta   90.00
_cell.angle_gamma   90.00
#
_symmetry.space_group_name_H-M   'P 1'
#
loop_
_entity.id
_entity.type
_entity.pdbx_description
1 polymer ?
#
loop_
_entity_poly.entity_id
_entity_poly.type
_entity_poly.pdbx_seq_one_letter_code
_entity_poly.pdbx_strand_id
1 'polypeptide(L)'
;MKGAIDVPHRATAGNKISELLLNEGLITNDQLDAALIRQKETDLSLLRILVETGNLDENKRLNFFKRQFGVPTISLDAKEIEPEVFLQIPVSIARRHHLVPVRQDRDGLVVAMEDPSDVILLDTLKDIVGSRIKPVLAHSSEIEAVLERYPSEQNAEAITGPIRKFDPAVRLLSVLFMPIMSIAALVGIMLLIAFNSSVQTWLQVHLQKTPSINSQYFSLTLYFILSWGVWTVLMWEIQGLAFDDLFWNNVAQVGETRSRGTALILSVLGGWLGIDRWYLGYRVMFVLKLLTLGMLGLWWLLDVFLLATNSLPDAAGRDLT
;
A
#
# COMPACT_ATOMS: atom_id res chain seq x y z
N MET A 1 -0.10 20.87 -6.80
CA MET A 1 0.29 20.15 -8.03
C MET A 1 0.02 18.67 -7.80
N LYS A 2 -1.06 18.14 -8.38
CA LYS A 2 -1.45 16.71 -8.25
C LYS A 2 -0.50 15.88 -9.10
N GLY A 3 0.33 15.06 -8.47
CA GLY A 3 1.09 14.01 -9.16
C GLY A 3 0.13 12.91 -9.55
N ALA A 4 -0.28 12.89 -10.81
CA ALA A 4 -0.89 11.71 -11.41
C ALA A 4 0.16 10.60 -11.38
N ILE A 5 -0.22 9.43 -10.89
CA ILE A 5 0.57 8.21 -11.04
C ILE A 5 0.63 7.94 -12.54
N ASP A 6 1.77 8.22 -13.14
CA ASP A 6 2.06 7.98 -14.55
C ASP A 6 2.29 6.48 -14.73
N VAL A 7 1.21 5.78 -15.06
CA VAL A 7 1.27 4.37 -15.48
C VAL A 7 1.81 4.38 -16.91
N PRO A 8 2.91 3.66 -17.22
CA PRO A 8 3.58 3.77 -18.50
C PRO A 8 2.63 3.54 -19.68
N HIS A 9 2.62 4.51 -20.58
CA HIS A 9 1.75 4.56 -21.76
C HIS A 9 1.96 3.36 -22.69
N ARG A 10 0.89 2.56 -22.85
CA ARG A 10 0.43 1.73 -24.00
C ARG A 10 1.31 1.70 -25.28
N ALA A 11 2.55 1.19 -25.24
CA ALA A 11 3.39 1.13 -26.45
C ALA A 11 3.55 -0.26 -27.09
N THR A 12 3.01 -1.36 -26.52
CA THR A 12 3.29 -2.71 -27.07
C THR A 12 2.09 -3.67 -27.15
N ALA A 13 1.04 -3.51 -26.34
CA ALA A 13 -0.16 -4.37 -26.43
C ALA A 13 -1.16 -3.91 -27.51
N GLY A 14 -1.28 -2.59 -27.74
CA GLY A 14 -2.22 -2.00 -28.71
C GLY A 14 -1.96 -2.41 -30.15
N ASN A 15 -0.70 -2.64 -30.53
CA ASN A 15 -0.34 -3.09 -31.89
C ASN A 15 -0.74 -4.54 -32.14
N LYS A 16 -0.75 -5.39 -31.12
CA LYS A 16 -0.99 -6.82 -31.30
C LYS A 16 -2.48 -7.12 -31.40
N ILE A 17 -3.33 -6.43 -30.64
CA ILE A 17 -4.78 -6.63 -30.70
C ILE A 17 -5.36 -6.06 -32.01
N SER A 18 -4.87 -4.92 -32.48
CA SER A 18 -5.33 -4.31 -33.72
C SER A 18 -4.99 -5.18 -34.94
N GLU A 19 -3.78 -5.72 -35.00
CA GLU A 19 -3.37 -6.69 -36.02
C GLU A 19 -4.25 -7.94 -36.01
N LEU A 20 -4.59 -8.47 -34.82
CA LEU A 20 -5.47 -9.64 -34.71
C LEU A 20 -6.89 -9.35 -35.22
N LEU A 21 -7.44 -8.16 -34.93
CA LEU A 21 -8.75 -7.75 -35.43
C LEU A 21 -8.77 -7.58 -36.96
N LEU A 22 -7.70 -7.04 -37.54
CA LEU A 22 -7.53 -6.93 -39.00
C LEU A 22 -7.42 -8.32 -39.66
N ASN A 23 -6.62 -9.22 -39.07
CA ASN A 23 -6.41 -10.57 -39.60
C ASN A 23 -7.69 -11.42 -39.58
N GLU A 24 -8.54 -11.25 -38.57
CA GLU A 24 -9.87 -11.89 -38.49
C GLU A 24 -10.93 -11.20 -39.37
N GLY A 25 -10.57 -10.10 -40.05
CA GLY A 25 -11.49 -9.33 -40.90
C GLY A 25 -12.63 -8.65 -40.11
N LEU A 26 -12.42 -8.39 -38.81
CA LEU A 26 -13.40 -7.77 -37.94
C LEU A 26 -13.45 -6.25 -38.10
N ILE A 27 -12.32 -5.66 -38.52
CA ILE A 27 -12.18 -4.23 -38.82
C ILE A 27 -11.34 -4.05 -40.09
N THR A 28 -11.43 -2.88 -40.72
CA THR A 28 -10.55 -2.49 -41.84
C THR A 28 -9.45 -1.53 -41.38
N ASN A 29 -8.39 -1.36 -42.19
CA ASN A 29 -7.32 -0.40 -41.88
C ASN A 29 -7.87 1.03 -41.72
N ASP A 30 -8.78 1.47 -42.59
CA ASP A 30 -9.40 2.80 -42.51
C ASP A 30 -10.17 3.00 -41.19
N GLN A 31 -10.86 1.95 -40.72
CA GLN A 31 -11.60 1.97 -39.45
C GLN A 31 -10.66 1.98 -38.25
N LEU A 32 -9.56 1.23 -38.33
CA LEU A 32 -8.52 1.23 -37.30
C LEU A 32 -7.85 2.60 -37.18
N ASP A 33 -7.48 3.22 -38.30
CA ASP A 33 -6.83 4.53 -38.33
C ASP A 33 -7.76 5.61 -37.75
N ALA A 34 -9.04 5.60 -38.13
CA ALA A 34 -10.03 6.50 -37.57
C ALA A 34 -10.19 6.32 -36.04
N ALA A 35 -10.19 5.06 -35.56
CA ALA A 35 -10.29 4.77 -34.13
C ALA A 35 -9.03 5.18 -33.36
N LEU A 36 -7.84 5.01 -33.92
CA LEU A 36 -6.56 5.43 -33.33
C LEU A 36 -6.44 6.95 -33.22
N ILE A 37 -6.94 7.69 -34.22
CA ILE A 37 -7.01 9.15 -34.16
C ILE A 37 -7.88 9.57 -32.97
N ARG A 38 -9.09 9.00 -32.86
CA ARG A 38 -10.02 9.30 -31.76
C ARG A 38 -9.50 8.85 -30.40
N GLN A 39 -8.71 7.77 -30.35
CA GLN A 39 -8.07 7.31 -29.12
C GLN A 39 -7.02 8.31 -28.60
N LYS A 40 -6.38 9.10 -29.48
CA LYS A 40 -5.46 10.15 -29.03
C LYS A 40 -6.19 11.35 -28.44
N GLU A 41 -7.44 11.55 -28.84
CA GLU A 41 -8.29 12.67 -28.39
C GLU A 41 -9.14 12.32 -27.17
N THR A 42 -9.28 11.03 -26.84
CA THR A 42 -10.13 10.52 -25.76
C THR A 42 -9.35 9.59 -24.84
N ASP A 43 -9.78 9.43 -23.59
CA ASP A 43 -9.12 8.51 -22.64
C ASP A 43 -9.62 7.06 -22.76
N LEU A 44 -10.41 6.76 -23.82
CA LEU A 44 -11.07 5.47 -24.00
C LEU A 44 -10.11 4.39 -24.55
N SER A 45 -10.51 3.13 -24.39
CA SER A 45 -9.80 2.00 -25.02
C SER A 45 -10.12 1.95 -26.52
N LEU A 46 -9.18 1.45 -27.33
CA LEU A 46 -9.35 1.32 -28.79
C LEU A 46 -10.58 0.46 -29.13
N LEU A 47 -10.77 -0.63 -28.39
CA LEU A 47 -11.88 -1.57 -28.59
C LEU A 47 -13.23 -0.90 -28.33
N ARG A 48 -13.33 -0.10 -27.25
CA ARG A 48 -14.53 0.64 -26.93
C ARG A 48 -14.89 1.62 -28.03
N ILE A 49 -13.89 2.35 -28.54
CA ILE A 49 -14.09 3.29 -29.65
C ILE A 49 -14.64 2.56 -30.88
N LEU A 50 -14.05 1.41 -31.25
CA LEU A 50 -14.49 0.61 -32.40
C LEU A 50 -15.93 0.10 -32.25
N VAL A 51 -16.36 -0.24 -31.03
CA VAL A 51 -17.74 -0.63 -30.74
C VAL A 51 -18.69 0.57 -30.79
N GLU A 52 -18.33 1.69 -30.15
CA GLU A 52 -19.15 2.90 -30.11
C GLU A 52 -19.38 3.52 -31.49
N THR A 53 -18.40 3.42 -32.40
CA THR A 53 -18.54 3.88 -33.79
C THR A 53 -19.25 2.88 -34.70
N GLY A 54 -19.66 1.72 -34.17
CA GLY A 54 -20.33 0.66 -34.91
C GLY A 54 -19.42 -0.09 -35.89
N ASN A 55 -18.10 0.09 -35.79
CA ASN A 55 -17.13 -0.60 -36.64
C ASN A 55 -16.89 -2.04 -36.18
N LEU A 56 -17.07 -2.32 -34.89
CA LEU A 56 -16.99 -3.66 -34.31
C LEU A 56 -18.29 -3.99 -33.59
N ASP A 57 -18.96 -5.06 -34.03
CA ASP A 57 -20.14 -5.57 -33.32
C ASP A 57 -19.74 -6.17 -31.96
N GLU A 58 -20.52 -5.89 -30.93
CA GLU A 58 -20.24 -6.29 -29.55
C GLU A 58 -20.23 -7.81 -29.37
N ASN A 59 -21.13 -8.55 -30.03
CA ASN A 59 -21.12 -10.01 -29.98
C ASN A 59 -19.90 -10.57 -30.72
N LYS A 60 -19.48 -9.93 -31.82
CA LYS A 60 -18.24 -10.30 -32.51
C LYS A 60 -17.02 -10.06 -31.63
N ARG A 61 -16.97 -8.95 -30.88
CA ARG A 61 -15.92 -8.65 -29.89
C ARG A 61 -15.83 -9.74 -28.83
N LEU A 62 -16.96 -10.08 -28.19
CA LEU A 62 -17.00 -11.13 -27.17
C LEU A 62 -16.54 -12.49 -27.71
N ASN A 63 -17.01 -12.87 -28.90
CA ASN A 63 -16.60 -14.11 -29.55
C ASN A 63 -15.10 -14.11 -29.93
N PHE A 64 -14.57 -12.98 -30.38
CA PHE A 64 -13.15 -12.81 -30.65
C PHE A 64 -12.32 -13.08 -29.39
N PHE A 65 -12.63 -12.43 -28.27
CA PHE A 65 -11.88 -12.62 -27.02
C PHE A 65 -12.03 -14.03 -26.45
N LYS A 66 -13.22 -14.62 -26.54
CA LYS A 66 -13.46 -16.01 -26.13
C LYS A 66 -12.59 -17.00 -26.90
N ARG A 67 -12.45 -16.83 -28.22
CA ARG A 67 -11.62 -17.71 -29.06
C ARG A 67 -10.13 -17.47 -28.87
N GLN A 68 -9.72 -16.21 -28.81
CA GLN A 68 -8.30 -15.83 -28.78
C GLN A 68 -7.64 -16.04 -27.41
N PHE A 69 -8.38 -15.79 -26.33
CA PHE A 69 -7.84 -15.79 -24.96
C PHE A 69 -8.49 -16.83 -24.03
N GLY A 70 -9.50 -17.57 -24.50
CA GLY A 70 -10.17 -18.61 -23.69
C GLY A 70 -10.99 -18.05 -22.52
N VAL A 71 -11.34 -16.76 -22.57
CA VAL A 71 -12.05 -16.06 -21.49
C VAL A 71 -13.56 -16.31 -21.61
N PRO A 72 -14.23 -16.78 -20.54
CA PRO A 72 -15.67 -17.01 -20.59
C PRO A 72 -16.46 -15.70 -20.57
N THR A 73 -17.67 -15.74 -21.11
CA THR A 73 -18.61 -14.61 -21.13
C THR A 73 -19.65 -14.78 -20.02
N ILE A 74 -20.02 -13.69 -19.37
CA ILE A 74 -21.07 -13.62 -18.35
C ILE A 74 -22.02 -12.48 -18.70
N SER A 75 -23.29 -12.61 -18.32
CA SER A 75 -24.25 -11.50 -18.31
C SER A 75 -24.30 -10.93 -16.90
N LEU A 76 -24.23 -9.61 -16.78
CA LEU A 76 -24.18 -8.94 -15.47
C LEU A 76 -25.55 -8.38 -15.12
N ASP A 77 -26.09 -8.77 -13.97
CA ASP A 77 -27.14 -8.01 -13.29
C ASP A 77 -26.54 -7.33 -12.06
N ALA A 78 -26.54 -6.00 -12.07
CA ALA A 78 -26.04 -5.18 -10.96
C ALA A 78 -26.77 -5.43 -9.63
N LYS A 79 -27.94 -6.07 -9.61
CA LYS A 79 -28.67 -6.43 -8.39
C LYS A 79 -28.14 -7.69 -7.70
N GLU A 80 -27.39 -8.53 -8.43
CA GLU A 80 -26.90 -9.81 -7.93
C GLU A 80 -25.50 -9.71 -7.30
N ILE A 81 -24.81 -8.58 -7.47
CA ILE A 81 -23.44 -8.38 -6.97
C ILE A 81 -23.50 -7.93 -5.50
N GLU A 82 -22.83 -8.69 -4.64
CA GLU A 82 -22.75 -8.38 -3.21
C GLU A 82 -22.00 -7.06 -2.96
N PRO A 83 -22.49 -6.18 -2.06
CA PRO A 83 -21.88 -4.87 -1.80
C PRO A 83 -20.39 -4.93 -1.41
N GLU A 84 -19.99 -5.98 -0.70
CA GLU A 84 -18.61 -6.19 -0.23
C GLU A 84 -17.63 -6.42 -1.38
N VAL A 85 -18.11 -6.98 -2.50
CA VAL A 85 -17.29 -7.29 -3.68
C VAL A 85 -16.83 -6.00 -4.38
N PHE A 86 -17.64 -4.95 -4.36
CA PHE A 86 -17.28 -3.64 -4.92
C PHE A 86 -16.11 -2.97 -4.19
N LEU A 87 -15.88 -3.29 -2.92
CA LEU A 87 -14.82 -2.69 -2.12
C LEU A 87 -13.43 -3.22 -2.47
N GLN A 88 -13.37 -4.37 -3.15
CA GLN A 88 -12.10 -5.01 -3.50
C GLN A 88 -11.35 -4.28 -4.61
N ILE A 89 -12.08 -3.55 -5.48
CA ILE A 89 -11.49 -2.76 -6.55
C ILE A 89 -11.87 -1.29 -6.36
N PRO A 90 -10.90 -0.37 -6.30
CA PRO A 90 -11.19 1.06 -6.26
C PRO A 90 -12.01 1.53 -7.46
N VAL A 91 -13.04 2.34 -7.21
CA VAL A 91 -13.95 2.85 -8.27
C VAL A 91 -13.21 3.62 -9.36
N SER A 92 -12.11 4.30 -9.03
CA SER A 92 -11.27 5.01 -9.99
C SER A 92 -10.63 4.05 -11.01
N ILE A 93 -10.20 2.87 -10.57
CA ILE A 93 -9.65 1.82 -11.45
C ILE A 93 -10.77 1.17 -12.25
N ALA A 94 -11.88 0.82 -11.58
CA ALA A 94 -13.05 0.23 -12.22
C ALA A 94 -13.57 1.08 -13.37
N ARG A 95 -13.70 2.41 -13.17
CA ARG A 95 -14.14 3.36 -14.19
C ARG A 95 -13.10 3.56 -15.29
N ARG A 96 -11.82 3.77 -14.93
CA ARG A 96 -10.75 4.02 -15.91
C ARG A 96 -10.53 2.85 -16.84
N HIS A 97 -10.58 1.63 -16.33
CA HIS A 97 -10.29 0.41 -17.08
C HIS A 97 -11.55 -0.35 -17.51
N HIS A 98 -12.73 0.23 -17.30
CA HIS A 98 -14.04 -0.35 -17.66
C HIS A 98 -14.17 -1.81 -17.24
N LEU A 99 -14.07 -2.01 -15.93
CA LEU A 99 -14.17 -3.32 -15.29
C LEU A 99 -14.94 -3.24 -13.99
N VAL A 100 -15.54 -4.36 -13.59
CA VAL A 100 -16.30 -4.46 -12.34
C VAL A 100 -16.04 -5.82 -11.68
N PRO A 101 -15.86 -5.87 -10.35
CA PRO A 101 -15.79 -7.12 -9.64
C PRO A 101 -17.21 -7.72 -9.57
N VAL A 102 -17.32 -9.02 -9.84
CA VAL A 102 -18.63 -9.71 -9.94
C VAL A 102 -18.89 -10.55 -8.71
N ARG A 103 -17.92 -11.37 -8.30
CA ARG A 103 -18.04 -12.28 -7.16
C ARG A 103 -16.68 -12.79 -6.71
N GLN A 104 -16.57 -13.15 -5.44
CA GLN A 104 -15.39 -13.80 -4.88
C GLN A 104 -15.56 -15.33 -4.91
N ASP A 105 -14.63 -16.03 -5.57
CA ASP A 105 -14.51 -17.49 -5.50
C ASP A 105 -13.39 -17.92 -4.55
N ARG A 106 -13.39 -19.20 -4.18
CA ARG A 106 -12.27 -19.84 -3.45
C ARG A 106 -10.94 -19.71 -4.19
N ASP A 107 -10.99 -19.68 -5.51
CA ASP A 107 -9.81 -19.65 -6.38
C ASP A 107 -9.39 -18.24 -6.83
N GLY A 108 -10.15 -17.20 -6.46
CA GLY A 108 -9.87 -15.83 -6.90
C GLY A 108 -11.10 -14.94 -7.11
N LEU A 109 -10.86 -13.65 -7.33
CA LEU A 109 -11.89 -12.67 -7.64
C LEU A 109 -12.27 -12.75 -9.13
N VAL A 110 -13.55 -12.93 -9.40
CA VAL A 110 -14.10 -12.88 -10.76
C VAL A 110 -14.35 -11.42 -11.13
N VAL A 111 -13.69 -10.95 -12.19
CA VAL A 111 -13.76 -9.56 -12.63
C VAL A 111 -14.27 -9.53 -14.06
N ALA A 112 -15.38 -8.84 -14.29
CA ALA A 112 -15.87 -8.58 -15.63
C ALA A 112 -15.11 -7.42 -16.23
N MET A 113 -14.52 -7.64 -17.40
CA MET A 113 -13.60 -6.69 -18.05
C MET A 113 -13.99 -6.49 -19.50
N GLU A 114 -13.88 -5.25 -19.97
CA GLU A 114 -14.03 -4.93 -21.38
C GLU A 114 -12.83 -5.43 -22.22
N ASP A 115 -11.62 -5.30 -21.68
CA ASP A 115 -10.38 -5.75 -22.33
C ASP A 115 -9.55 -6.68 -21.42
N PRO A 116 -9.66 -8.01 -21.57
CA PRO A 116 -8.85 -8.96 -20.82
C PRO A 116 -7.44 -9.19 -21.41
N SER A 117 -7.06 -8.50 -22.50
CA SER A 117 -5.73 -8.66 -23.11
C SER A 117 -4.62 -7.86 -22.41
N ASP A 118 -5.00 -6.92 -21.54
CA ASP A 118 -4.06 -6.13 -20.74
C ASP A 118 -3.51 -6.96 -19.57
N VAL A 119 -2.45 -7.70 -19.84
CA VAL A 119 -1.76 -8.54 -18.84
C VAL A 119 -1.20 -7.69 -17.69
N ILE A 120 -0.77 -6.46 -17.96
CA ILE A 120 -0.21 -5.56 -16.94
C ILE A 120 -1.31 -5.16 -15.96
N LEU A 121 -2.50 -4.84 -16.47
CA LEU A 121 -3.67 -4.55 -15.64
C LEU A 121 -4.07 -5.76 -14.80
N LEU A 122 -4.07 -6.98 -15.35
CA LEU A 122 -4.39 -8.19 -14.60
C LEU A 122 -3.41 -8.43 -13.42
N ASP A 123 -2.11 -8.23 -13.65
CA ASP A 123 -1.11 -8.32 -12.58
C ASP A 123 -1.27 -7.19 -11.55
N THR A 124 -1.55 -5.96 -12.00
CA THR A 124 -1.80 -4.83 -11.10
C THR A 124 -3.04 -5.06 -10.23
N LEU A 125 -4.13 -5.57 -10.82
CA LEU A 125 -5.34 -5.91 -10.08
C LEU A 125 -5.10 -7.04 -9.08
N LYS A 126 -4.31 -8.05 -9.46
CA LYS A 126 -3.91 -9.13 -8.55
C LYS A 126 -3.14 -8.59 -7.34
N ASP A 127 -2.26 -7.62 -7.54
CA ASP A 127 -1.50 -7.00 -6.44
C ASP A 127 -2.39 -6.15 -5.53
N ILE A 128 -3.35 -5.41 -6.10
CA ILE A 128 -4.31 -4.59 -5.35
C ILE A 128 -5.26 -5.46 -4.53
N VAL A 129 -5.88 -6.46 -5.18
CA VAL A 129 -6.87 -7.35 -4.56
C VAL A 129 -6.22 -8.35 -3.62
N GLY A 130 -4.96 -8.73 -3.87
CA GLY A 130 -4.24 -9.74 -3.10
C GLY A 130 -4.70 -11.18 -3.37
N SER A 131 -5.55 -11.40 -4.39
CA SER A 131 -6.02 -12.72 -4.82
C SER A 131 -5.91 -12.87 -6.34
N ARG A 132 -6.00 -14.11 -6.84
CA ARG A 132 -5.94 -14.37 -8.29
C ARG A 132 -7.13 -13.70 -8.98
N ILE A 133 -6.88 -13.00 -10.07
CA ILE A 133 -7.94 -12.44 -10.91
C ILE A 133 -8.40 -13.48 -11.93
N LYS A 134 -9.70 -13.74 -11.97
CA LYS A 134 -10.37 -14.54 -12.99
C LYS A 134 -11.12 -13.58 -13.93
N PRO A 135 -10.51 -13.17 -15.06
CA PRO A 135 -11.18 -12.29 -16.00
C PRO A 135 -12.37 -13.02 -16.64
N VAL A 136 -13.47 -12.29 -16.80
CA VAL A 136 -14.64 -12.71 -17.57
C VAL A 136 -15.07 -11.56 -18.48
N LEU A 137 -15.67 -11.87 -19.61
CA LEU A 137 -16.16 -10.88 -20.55
C LEU A 137 -17.63 -10.58 -20.28
N ALA A 138 -18.02 -9.32 -20.37
CA ALA A 138 -19.41 -8.89 -20.37
C ALA A 138 -19.63 -7.81 -21.44
N HIS A 139 -20.90 -7.52 -21.76
CA HIS A 139 -21.20 -6.42 -22.66
C HIS A 139 -20.78 -5.09 -22.04
N SER A 140 -20.23 -4.17 -22.84
CA SER A 140 -19.80 -2.84 -22.37
C SER A 140 -20.96 -2.07 -21.73
N SER A 141 -22.18 -2.22 -22.24
CA SER A 141 -23.39 -1.62 -21.66
C SER A 141 -23.74 -2.19 -20.29
N GLU A 142 -23.52 -3.48 -20.06
CA GLU A 142 -23.77 -4.12 -18.77
C GLU A 142 -22.74 -3.67 -17.72
N ILE A 143 -21.46 -3.58 -18.12
CA ILE A 143 -20.39 -3.07 -17.26
C ILE A 143 -20.68 -1.61 -16.85
N GLU A 144 -21.08 -0.76 -17.80
CA GLU A 144 -21.42 0.64 -17.52
C GLU A 144 -22.61 0.75 -16.55
N ALA A 145 -23.66 -0.05 -16.74
CA ALA A 145 -24.82 -0.09 -15.84
C ALA A 145 -24.44 -0.50 -14.40
N VAL A 146 -23.46 -1.39 -14.24
CA VAL A 146 -22.92 -1.74 -12.92
C VAL A 146 -22.06 -0.60 -12.36
N LEU A 147 -21.23 0.04 -13.18
CA LEU A 147 -20.38 1.17 -12.78
C LEU A 147 -21.17 2.40 -12.30
N GLU A 148 -22.39 2.61 -12.84
CA GLU A 148 -23.30 3.66 -12.36
C GLU A 148 -23.75 3.44 -10.91
N ARG A 149 -23.87 2.18 -10.49
CA ARG A 149 -24.23 1.78 -9.12
C ARG A 149 -23.04 1.59 -8.19
N TYR A 150 -21.83 1.72 -8.72
CA TYR A 150 -20.61 1.54 -7.93
C TYR A 150 -20.58 2.54 -6.76
N PRO A 151 -20.29 2.10 -5.52
CA PRO A 151 -20.17 3.00 -4.39
C PRO A 151 -19.20 4.15 -4.69
N SER A 152 -19.63 5.38 -4.41
CA SER A 152 -18.80 6.58 -4.55
C SER A 152 -17.58 6.49 -3.61
N GLU A 153 -16.45 7.12 -3.95
CA GLU A 153 -15.25 7.12 -3.06
C GLU A 153 -15.57 7.54 -1.62
N GLN A 154 -16.48 8.49 -1.42
CA GLN A 154 -16.98 8.93 -0.10
C GLN A 154 -17.79 7.87 0.66
N ASN A 155 -18.50 6.99 -0.05
CA ASN A 155 -19.25 5.87 0.55
C ASN A 155 -18.35 4.65 0.77
N ALA A 156 -17.33 4.46 -0.06
CA ALA A 156 -16.27 3.49 0.19
C ALA A 156 -15.52 3.85 1.49
N GLU A 157 -15.18 5.13 1.72
CA GLU A 157 -14.61 5.65 2.97
C GLU A 157 -15.53 5.42 4.20
N ALA A 158 -16.85 5.46 4.03
CA ALA A 158 -17.79 5.16 5.12
C ALA A 158 -17.81 3.66 5.48
N ILE A 159 -17.45 2.78 4.54
CA ILE A 159 -17.40 1.32 4.74
C ILE A 159 -15.98 0.85 5.14
N THR A 160 -14.92 1.54 4.70
CA THR A 160 -13.51 1.21 4.99
C THR A 160 -12.85 2.09 6.05
N GLY A 161 -13.56 3.09 6.59
CA GLY A 161 -13.01 4.09 7.50
C GLY A 161 -12.26 5.22 6.76
N PRO A 162 -12.18 6.43 7.33
CA PRO A 162 -11.61 7.60 6.66
C PRO A 162 -10.09 7.43 6.49
N ILE A 163 -9.63 7.36 5.24
CA ILE A 163 -8.21 7.50 4.89
C ILE A 163 -7.83 8.97 5.14
N ARG A 164 -7.24 9.27 6.31
CA ARG A 164 -6.79 10.62 6.66
C ARG A 164 -5.65 11.05 5.73
N LYS A 165 -5.97 11.81 4.69
CA LYS A 165 -4.94 12.56 3.95
C LYS A 165 -4.49 13.75 4.81
N PHE A 166 -3.26 13.74 5.32
CA PHE A 166 -2.73 14.86 6.12
C PHE A 166 -2.50 16.13 5.30
N ASP A 167 -2.70 17.29 5.96
CA ASP A 167 -2.41 18.62 5.44
C ASP A 167 -0.91 18.81 5.13
N PRO A 168 -0.54 19.53 4.06
CA PRO A 168 0.85 19.73 3.65
C PRO A 168 1.71 20.45 4.70
N ALA A 169 1.10 21.22 5.61
CA ALA A 169 1.79 21.85 6.73
C ALA A 169 2.30 20.83 7.77
N VAL A 170 1.53 19.76 8.01
CA VAL A 170 1.92 18.67 8.94
C VAL A 170 3.07 17.86 8.33
N ARG A 171 3.04 17.64 7.01
CA ARG A 171 4.12 17.00 6.25
C ARG A 171 5.42 17.81 6.28
N LEU A 172 5.33 19.14 6.23
CA LEU A 172 6.51 19.99 6.37
C LEU A 172 7.05 19.96 7.81
N LEU A 173 6.16 19.99 8.80
CA LEU A 173 6.53 19.92 10.21
C LEU A 173 7.24 18.61 10.55
N SER A 174 6.78 17.46 10.04
CA SER A 174 7.41 16.16 10.30
C SER A 174 8.82 16.02 9.71
N VAL A 175 9.05 16.60 8.53
CA VAL A 175 10.37 16.64 7.88
C VAL A 175 11.34 17.55 8.64
N LEU A 176 10.85 18.65 9.22
CA LEU A 176 11.66 19.59 10.00
C LEU A 176 11.88 19.14 11.45
N PHE A 177 10.99 18.32 12.01
CA PHE A 177 11.08 17.82 13.39
C PHE A 177 12.28 16.89 13.61
N MET A 178 12.59 16.03 12.63
CA MET A 178 13.68 15.06 12.70
C MET A 178 15.07 15.70 12.89
N PRO A 179 15.49 16.72 12.09
CA PRO A 179 16.76 17.38 12.32
C PRO A 179 16.78 18.18 13.63
N ILE A 180 15.69 18.82 14.03
CA ILE A 180 15.61 19.60 15.28
C ILE A 180 15.83 18.70 16.50
N MET A 181 15.16 17.54 16.55
CA MET A 181 15.29 16.60 17.67
C MET A 181 16.65 15.90 17.69
N SER A 182 17.24 15.63 16.53
CA SER A 182 18.61 15.10 16.44
C SER A 182 19.64 16.10 16.98
N ILE A 183 19.46 17.39 16.72
CA ILE A 183 20.30 18.46 17.28
C ILE A 183 20.11 18.56 18.80
N ALA A 184 18.87 18.48 19.30
CA ALA A 184 18.58 18.51 20.74
C ALA A 184 19.25 17.35 21.51
N ALA A 185 19.28 16.14 20.92
CA ALA A 185 19.97 14.99 21.49
C ALA A 185 21.50 15.20 21.58
N LEU A 186 22.11 15.77 20.53
CA LEU A 186 23.53 16.15 20.56
C LEU A 186 23.83 17.14 21.69
N VAL A 187 22.96 18.14 21.89
CA VAL A 187 23.10 19.11 22.99
C VAL A 187 22.98 18.42 24.36
N GLY A 188 21.99 17.55 24.54
CA GLY A 188 21.83 16.78 25.78
C GLY A 188 23.04 15.90 26.11
N ILE A 189 23.63 15.26 25.09
CA ILE A 189 24.85 14.47 25.23
C ILE A 189 26.04 15.38 25.58
N MET A 190 26.19 16.53 24.93
CA MET A 190 27.25 17.49 25.23
C MET A 190 27.19 17.97 26.69
N LEU A 191 25.98 18.22 27.20
CA LEU A 191 25.75 18.57 28.61
C LEU A 191 26.09 17.42 29.55
N LEU A 192 25.74 16.17 29.20
CA LEU A 192 26.03 15.00 30.01
C LEU A 192 27.53 14.71 30.10
N ILE A 193 28.27 14.90 28.99
CA ILE A 193 29.73 14.85 28.95
C ILE A 193 30.34 15.94 29.85
N ALA A 194 29.85 17.18 29.74
CA ALA A 194 30.32 18.32 30.55
C ALA A 194 30.01 18.15 32.05
N PHE A 195 28.86 17.54 32.38
CA PHE A 195 28.50 17.23 33.75
C PHE A 195 29.38 16.10 34.31
N ASN A 196 29.62 15.03 33.55
CA ASN A 196 30.52 13.95 33.95
C ASN A 196 31.95 14.48 34.19
N SER A 197 32.49 15.33 33.31
CA SER A 197 33.83 15.91 33.52
C SER A 197 33.89 16.78 34.77
N SER A 198 32.84 17.53 35.06
CA SER A 198 32.72 18.36 36.26
C SER A 198 32.67 17.49 37.54
N VAL A 199 31.90 16.40 37.54
CA VAL A 199 31.83 15.43 38.65
C VAL A 199 33.17 14.75 38.87
N GLN A 200 33.85 14.32 37.81
CA GLN A 200 35.18 13.71 37.91
C GLN A 200 36.21 14.68 38.48
N THR A 201 36.16 15.95 38.06
CA THR A 201 37.04 17.01 38.59
C THR A 201 36.78 17.24 40.09
N TRP A 202 35.51 17.31 40.49
CA TRP A 202 35.12 17.45 41.90
C TRP A 202 35.59 16.25 42.75
N LEU A 203 35.42 15.03 42.24
CA LEU A 203 35.87 13.80 42.90
C LEU A 203 37.40 13.76 43.06
N GLN A 204 38.16 14.24 42.08
CA GLN A 204 39.62 14.32 42.20
C GLN A 204 40.05 15.27 43.32
N VAL A 205 39.41 16.43 43.41
CA VAL A 205 39.69 17.43 44.47
C VAL A 205 39.37 16.89 45.86
N HIS A 206 38.29 16.12 46.01
CA HIS A 206 37.80 15.70 47.33
C HIS A 206 38.24 14.29 47.76
N LEU A 207 38.60 13.39 46.84
CA LEU A 207 38.87 11.97 47.13
C LEU A 207 40.25 11.45 46.68
N GLN A 208 41.10 12.28 46.05
CA GLN A 208 42.49 11.94 45.66
C GLN A 208 42.69 10.59 44.92
N LYS A 209 41.68 10.07 44.19
CA LYS A 209 41.83 8.87 43.34
C LYS A 209 42.06 9.27 41.88
N THR A 210 43.13 8.76 41.27
CA THR A 210 43.39 8.92 39.83
C THR A 210 42.60 7.88 39.02
N PRO A 211 41.77 8.30 38.05
CA PRO A 211 41.13 7.35 37.16
C PRO A 211 42.12 6.86 36.09
N SER A 212 42.16 5.55 35.84
CA SER A 212 42.93 5.00 34.71
C SER A 212 42.29 5.41 33.38
N ILE A 213 43.03 6.17 32.59
CA ILE A 213 42.61 6.87 31.36
C ILE A 213 41.89 5.97 30.34
N ASN A 214 42.22 4.67 30.28
CA ASN A 214 41.67 3.75 29.27
C ASN A 214 40.22 3.29 29.54
N SER A 215 39.72 3.29 30.78
CA SER A 215 38.33 2.87 31.06
C SER A 215 37.30 3.98 30.78
N GLN A 216 37.75 5.23 30.84
CA GLN A 216 36.88 6.40 30.83
C GLN A 216 36.36 6.70 29.42
N TYR A 217 37.23 6.67 28.41
CA TYR A 217 36.82 6.85 27.01
C TYR A 217 35.98 5.68 26.49
N PHE A 218 36.31 4.44 26.87
CA PHE A 218 35.55 3.25 26.45
C PHE A 218 34.10 3.29 26.94
N SER A 219 33.88 3.67 28.21
CA SER A 219 32.52 3.83 28.76
C SER A 219 31.73 4.94 28.05
N LEU A 220 32.35 6.09 27.79
CA LEU A 220 31.74 7.24 27.12
C LEU A 220 31.35 6.93 25.67
N THR A 221 32.21 6.24 24.91
CA THR A 221 31.90 5.83 23.54
C THR A 221 30.79 4.77 23.52
N LEU A 222 30.76 3.85 24.49
CA LEU A 222 29.70 2.86 24.62
C LEU A 222 28.35 3.50 24.96
N TYR A 223 28.32 4.44 25.91
CA TYR A 223 27.11 5.21 26.23
C TYR A 223 26.65 6.06 25.04
N PHE A 224 27.57 6.63 24.26
CA PHE A 224 27.26 7.36 23.04
C PHE A 224 26.56 6.46 22.00
N ILE A 225 27.12 5.28 21.71
CA ILE A 225 26.56 4.35 20.72
C ILE A 225 25.20 3.82 21.18
N LEU A 226 25.06 3.49 22.47
CA LEU A 226 23.81 2.97 23.03
C LEU A 226 22.72 4.04 23.10
N SER A 227 22.99 5.24 23.62
CA SER A 227 21.99 6.32 23.67
C SER A 227 21.62 6.84 22.29
N TRP A 228 22.58 6.96 21.36
CA TRP A 228 22.30 7.41 20.00
C TRP A 228 21.47 6.38 19.23
N GLY A 229 21.83 5.09 19.32
CA GLY A 229 21.09 4.02 18.66
C GLY A 229 19.67 3.83 19.20
N VAL A 230 19.49 3.94 20.53
CA VAL A 230 18.16 3.89 21.16
C VAL A 230 17.34 5.12 20.77
N TRP A 231 17.94 6.31 20.72
CA TRP A 231 17.26 7.55 20.33
C TRP A 231 16.83 7.56 18.87
N THR A 232 17.70 7.15 17.93
CA THR A 232 17.36 7.12 16.51
C THR A 232 16.24 6.14 16.23
N VAL A 233 16.23 4.99 16.90
CA VAL A 233 15.17 3.99 16.72
C VAL A 233 13.87 4.39 17.42
N LEU A 234 13.91 5.01 18.61
CA LEU A 234 12.71 5.60 19.22
C LEU A 234 12.10 6.69 18.36
N MET A 235 12.91 7.59 17.79
CA MET A 235 12.42 8.65 16.91
C MET A 235 11.88 8.11 15.60
N TRP A 236 12.50 7.06 15.06
CA TRP A 236 12.04 6.39 13.86
C TRP A 236 10.72 5.61 14.09
N GLU A 237 10.53 5.02 15.28
CA GLU A 237 9.29 4.37 15.71
C GLU A 237 8.15 5.38 15.95
N ILE A 238 8.43 6.49 16.64
CA ILE A 238 7.46 7.58 16.85
C ILE A 238 7.10 8.21 15.50
N GLN A 239 8.05 8.31 14.57
CA GLN A 239 7.74 8.78 13.22
C GLN A 239 6.88 7.80 12.42
N GLY A 240 7.10 6.49 12.57
CA GLY A 240 6.20 5.47 12.03
C GLY A 240 4.80 5.65 12.62
N LEU A 241 4.66 5.51 13.93
CA LEU A 241 3.37 5.55 14.63
C LEU A 241 2.60 6.89 14.49
N ALA A 242 3.28 8.03 14.33
CA ALA A 242 2.64 9.34 14.23
C ALA A 242 2.47 9.87 12.79
N PHE A 243 3.23 9.33 11.82
CA PHE A 243 3.26 9.83 10.43
C PHE A 243 3.17 8.72 9.37
N ASP A 244 2.53 7.59 9.72
CA ASP A 244 2.44 6.34 8.95
C ASP A 244 2.01 6.48 7.47
N ASP A 245 1.37 7.57 7.07
CA ASP A 245 1.02 7.82 5.65
C ASP A 245 2.21 8.11 4.72
N LEU A 246 3.38 8.48 5.28
CA LEU A 246 4.49 9.05 4.50
C LEU A 246 5.54 8.06 4.00
N PHE A 247 5.61 6.86 4.58
CA PHE A 247 6.64 5.89 4.23
C PHE A 247 6.10 4.52 3.79
N TRP A 248 4.86 4.19 4.13
CA TRP A 248 4.37 2.81 4.05
C TRP A 248 3.16 2.60 3.16
N ASN A 249 2.85 3.53 2.25
CA ASN A 249 1.85 3.29 1.21
C ASN A 249 2.38 2.34 0.14
N ASN A 250 2.41 1.05 0.51
CA ASN A 250 1.99 0.00 -0.40
C ASN A 250 1.12 -0.98 0.40
N VAL A 251 -0.06 -1.18 -0.17
CA VAL A 251 -1.07 -2.20 0.12
C VAL A 251 -2.05 -1.87 1.25
N ALA A 252 -3.14 -1.20 0.84
CA ALA A 252 -4.46 -1.52 1.37
C ALA A 252 -4.73 -3.03 1.12
N GLN A 253 -4.26 -3.89 2.03
CA GLN A 253 -4.62 -5.30 2.03
C GLN A 253 -6.07 -5.38 2.53
N VAL A 254 -7.03 -5.58 1.63
CA VAL A 254 -8.37 -6.07 2.01
C VAL A 254 -8.22 -7.52 2.45
N GLY A 255 -7.69 -7.72 3.66
CA GLY A 255 -7.61 -9.01 4.35
C GLY A 255 -8.55 -9.04 5.55
N GLU A 256 -8.85 -10.23 6.08
CA GLU A 256 -9.65 -10.42 7.29
C GLU A 256 -9.17 -9.51 8.44
N THR A 257 -10.13 -9.02 9.25
CA THR A 257 -9.84 -8.21 10.44
C THR A 257 -8.96 -9.01 11.39
N ARG A 258 -7.86 -8.39 11.86
CA ARG A 258 -6.89 -9.04 12.73
C ARG A 258 -7.37 -8.96 14.18
N SER A 259 -7.26 -10.08 14.90
CA SER A 259 -7.71 -10.14 16.29
C SER A 259 -6.66 -9.56 17.22
N ARG A 260 -7.09 -8.65 18.10
CA ARG A 260 -6.26 -8.05 19.16
C ARG A 260 -5.74 -9.11 20.11
N GLY A 261 -6.58 -10.06 20.50
CA GLY A 261 -6.20 -11.14 21.41
C GLY A 261 -5.05 -11.97 20.83
N THR A 262 -5.13 -12.29 19.53
CA THR A 262 -4.08 -13.02 18.82
C THR A 262 -2.80 -12.19 18.71
N ALA A 263 -2.92 -10.91 18.34
CA ALA A 263 -1.77 -10.00 18.26
C ALA A 263 -1.06 -9.84 19.62
N LEU A 264 -1.82 -9.73 20.71
CA LEU A 264 -1.28 -9.58 22.07
C LEU A 264 -0.57 -10.85 22.52
N ILE A 265 -1.14 -12.03 22.27
CA ILE A 265 -0.49 -13.33 22.57
C ILE A 265 0.82 -13.45 21.79
N LEU A 266 0.81 -13.10 20.49
CA LEU A 266 2.00 -13.09 19.66
C LEU A 266 3.04 -12.08 20.14
N SER A 267 2.62 -10.93 20.67
CA SER A 267 3.52 -9.92 21.21
C SER A 267 4.17 -10.40 22.51
N VAL A 268 3.40 -10.98 23.42
CA VAL A 268 3.91 -11.52 24.69
C VAL A 268 4.90 -12.67 24.45
N LEU A 269 4.57 -13.61 23.56
CA LEU A 269 5.38 -14.82 23.33
C LEU A 269 6.52 -14.62 22.31
N GLY A 270 6.31 -13.76 21.32
CA GLY A 270 7.17 -13.64 20.13
C GLY A 270 7.46 -12.20 19.70
N GLY A 271 7.08 -11.20 20.49
CA GLY A 271 7.26 -9.78 20.15
C GLY A 271 8.72 -9.32 20.19
N TRP A 272 9.60 -10.06 20.86
CA TRP A 272 11.06 -9.86 20.80
C TRP A 272 11.65 -10.18 19.40
N LEU A 273 10.96 -11.01 18.62
CA LEU A 273 11.25 -11.28 17.19
C LEU A 273 10.38 -10.45 16.24
N GLY A 274 9.39 -9.71 16.75
CA GLY A 274 8.47 -8.91 15.95
C GLY A 274 7.35 -9.69 15.25
N ILE A 275 7.03 -10.89 15.72
CA ILE A 275 6.01 -11.76 15.11
C ILE A 275 4.61 -11.10 15.17
N ASP A 276 4.35 -10.35 16.23
CA ASP A 276 3.19 -9.46 16.37
C ASP A 276 3.09 -8.43 15.25
N ARG A 277 4.20 -7.76 14.92
CA ARG A 277 4.25 -6.77 13.84
C ARG A 277 4.05 -7.38 12.46
N TRP A 278 4.58 -8.58 12.22
CA TRP A 278 4.31 -9.31 10.98
C TRP A 278 2.82 -9.68 10.85
N TYR A 279 2.19 -10.15 11.93
CA TYR A 279 0.77 -10.49 11.96
C TYR A 279 -0.13 -9.28 11.62
N LEU A 280 0.23 -8.11 12.15
CA LEU A 280 -0.43 -6.84 11.87
C LEU A 280 -0.13 -6.27 10.47
N GLY A 281 0.80 -6.86 9.72
CA GLY A 281 1.15 -6.44 8.35
C GLY A 281 2.37 -5.51 8.25
N TYR A 282 2.99 -5.13 9.37
CA TYR A 282 4.19 -4.30 9.43
C TYR A 282 5.46 -5.12 9.12
N ARG A 283 5.61 -5.56 7.86
CA ARG A 283 6.71 -6.45 7.42
C ARG A 283 8.09 -5.85 7.63
N VAL A 284 8.24 -4.55 7.39
CA VAL A 284 9.55 -3.88 7.53
C VAL A 284 9.92 -3.77 9.00
N MET A 285 8.96 -3.48 9.87
CA MET A 285 9.15 -3.44 11.33
C MET A 285 9.54 -4.80 11.89
N PHE A 286 8.95 -5.87 11.38
CA PHE A 286 9.39 -7.24 11.71
C PHE A 286 10.87 -7.47 11.36
N VAL A 287 11.30 -7.12 10.14
CA VAL A 287 12.70 -7.31 9.70
C VAL A 287 13.65 -6.49 10.58
N LEU A 288 13.26 -5.28 10.97
CA LEU A 288 14.07 -4.44 11.86
C LEU A 288 14.12 -4.96 13.28
N LYS A 289 13.02 -5.51 13.81
CA LYS A 289 13.03 -6.20 15.11
C LYS A 289 13.97 -7.39 15.11
N LEU A 290 13.99 -8.17 14.03
CA LEU A 290 14.94 -9.26 13.86
C LEU A 290 16.39 -8.77 13.82
N LEU A 291 16.69 -7.73 13.05
CA LEU A 291 18.05 -7.18 12.93
C LEU A 291 18.56 -6.53 14.22
N THR A 292 17.66 -5.92 15.01
CA THR A 292 18.01 -5.22 16.25
C THR A 292 17.78 -6.06 17.51
N LEU A 293 17.36 -7.33 17.37
CA LEU A 293 16.91 -8.20 18.46
C LEU A 293 15.93 -7.48 19.41
N GLY A 294 14.99 -6.72 18.83
CA GLY A 294 13.97 -6.00 19.58
C GLY A 294 14.52 -4.93 20.54
N MET A 295 15.69 -4.33 20.25
CA MET A 295 16.32 -3.29 21.09
C MET A 295 16.45 -3.72 22.56
N LEU A 296 16.97 -4.93 22.79
CA LEU A 296 17.13 -5.51 24.13
C LEU A 296 15.82 -5.62 24.93
N GLY A 297 14.69 -5.79 24.24
CA GLY A 297 13.37 -6.02 24.85
C GLY A 297 12.57 -4.75 25.18
N LEU A 298 13.12 -3.55 24.99
CA LEU A 298 12.36 -2.30 25.11
C LEU A 298 11.23 -2.22 24.08
N TRP A 299 11.49 -2.70 22.87
CA TRP A 299 10.51 -2.69 21.78
C TRP A 299 9.38 -3.73 21.98
N TRP A 300 9.67 -4.78 22.74
CA TRP A 300 8.69 -5.77 23.16
C TRP A 300 7.72 -5.21 24.21
N LEU A 301 8.24 -4.48 25.21
CA LEU A 301 7.40 -3.86 26.25
C LEU A 301 6.45 -2.80 25.68
N LEU A 302 6.94 -1.98 24.76
CA LEU A 302 6.13 -0.96 24.10
C LEU A 302 4.98 -1.59 23.31
N ASP A 303 5.23 -2.66 22.56
CA ASP A 303 4.22 -3.31 21.73
C ASP A 303 3.14 -4.01 22.56
N VAL A 304 3.54 -4.68 23.65
CA VAL A 304 2.60 -5.27 24.60
C VAL A 304 1.71 -4.18 25.21
N PHE A 305 2.28 -3.03 25.56
CA PHE A 305 1.53 -1.90 26.09
C PHE A 305 0.55 -1.32 25.06
N LEU A 306 1.01 -1.01 23.84
CA LEU A 306 0.19 -0.42 22.79
C LEU A 306 -0.96 -1.35 22.35
N LEU A 307 -0.71 -2.65 22.28
CA LEU A 307 -1.74 -3.66 21.98
C LEU A 307 -2.73 -3.81 23.14
N ALA A 308 -2.26 -3.72 24.39
CA ALA A 308 -3.13 -3.75 25.57
C ALA A 308 -4.02 -2.50 25.66
N THR A 309 -3.52 -1.32 25.27
CA THR A 309 -4.28 -0.06 25.27
C THR A 309 -5.11 0.18 24.00
N ASN A 310 -5.13 -0.78 23.07
CA ASN A 310 -5.82 -0.65 21.79
C ASN A 310 -5.38 0.61 21.00
N SER A 311 -4.12 0.98 21.13
CA SER A 311 -3.55 2.18 20.50
C SER A 311 -2.74 1.85 19.24
N LEU A 312 -2.68 0.56 18.87
CA LEU A 312 -1.97 0.08 17.69
C LEU A 312 -2.98 -0.52 16.69
N PRO A 313 -3.25 0.15 15.57
CA PRO A 313 -4.06 -0.40 14.49
C PRO A 313 -3.27 -1.46 13.69
N ASP A 314 -3.93 -2.12 12.74
CA ASP A 314 -3.24 -2.91 11.73
C ASP A 314 -2.51 -2.01 10.72
N ALA A 315 -1.64 -2.61 9.89
CA ALA A 315 -0.90 -1.87 8.86
C ALA A 315 -1.79 -1.24 7.78
N ALA A 316 -3.08 -1.59 7.72
CA ALA A 316 -4.08 -0.96 6.87
C ALA A 316 -4.85 0.17 7.57
N GLY A 317 -4.47 0.51 8.82
CA GLY A 317 -5.09 1.57 9.62
C GLY A 317 -6.43 1.18 10.27
N ARG A 318 -6.77 -0.11 10.33
CA ARG A 318 -8.02 -0.61 10.90
C ARG A 318 -7.85 -0.97 12.37
N ASP A 319 -8.94 -0.80 13.12
CA ASP A 319 -9.00 -1.26 14.51
C ASP A 319 -9.00 -2.79 14.60
N LEU A 320 -8.37 -3.31 15.65
CA LEU A 320 -8.28 -4.74 15.92
C LEU A 320 -9.56 -5.26 16.58
N THR A 321 -10.00 -6.46 16.19
CA THR A 321 -11.19 -7.14 16.74
C THR A 321 -10.93 -7.89 18.04
#